data_AF-A0A974WFX0-F1
#
_entry.id   AF-A0A974WFX0-F1
#
_cell.length_a   1.000
_cell.length_b   1.000
_cell.length_c   1.000
_cell.angle_alpha   90.00
_cell.angle_beta   90.00
_cell.angle_gamma   90.00
#
_symmetry.space_group_name_H-M   'P 1'
#
loop_
_entity.id
_entity.type
_entity.pdbx_description
1 polymer ?
#
loop_
_entity_poly.entity_id
_entity_poly.type
_entity_poly.pdbx_seq_one_letter_code
_entity_poly.pdbx_strand_id
1 'polypeptide(L)'
;MKNLIYILMIVAAGQLLSSCVDDYQDIQEPPLLDAPAVFSFTVSDETVPTGGSTTITLSVVDAPAGLAEVTLTDVDQFGVGVGGSFSVTSAFAGITEGDVVVEYTAPSDFSQGIITLIVTVTDSQIRNGEDVSKSASIETDVLITCAPLDNNYAVNTVIGFDDFDSGPYNFSELLLAVDCGDSYFVNDISGGLWSNDYNEEYGTSARNALITVDEDTNVVTWTNMDGMPVSDQFGGTIIQDPDQPDSNYDPATGVITIYWLATRWGENGVTTYTPTSVN
;
A
#
# COMPACT_ATOMS: atom_id res chain seq x y z
N MET A 1 62.87 40.57 42.51
CA MET A 1 61.43 40.87 42.33
C MET A 1 60.93 40.59 40.91
N LYS A 2 61.62 41.03 39.84
CA LYS A 2 61.20 40.72 38.45
C LYS A 2 61.05 39.23 38.17
N ASN A 3 61.95 38.38 38.68
CA ASN A 3 61.91 36.93 38.44
C ASN A 3 60.75 36.22 39.17
N LEU A 4 60.23 36.79 40.27
CA LEU A 4 59.10 36.22 41.00
C LEU A 4 57.78 36.45 40.26
N ILE A 5 57.67 37.58 39.57
CA ILE A 5 56.50 37.94 38.76
C ILE A 5 56.39 37.02 37.55
N TYR A 6 57.50 36.66 36.91
CA TYR A 6 57.49 35.73 35.77
C TYR A 6 57.06 34.31 36.16
N ILE A 7 57.47 33.83 37.34
CA ILE A 7 57.07 32.50 37.83
C ILE A 7 55.56 32.48 38.15
N LEU A 8 55.03 33.54 38.78
CA LEU A 8 53.60 33.65 39.07
C LEU A 8 52.73 33.73 37.79
N MET A 9 53.20 34.44 36.75
CA MET A 9 52.49 34.47 35.47
C MET A 9 52.50 33.12 34.74
N ILE A 10 53.60 32.36 34.83
CA ILE A 10 53.68 31.02 34.21
C ILE A 10 52.76 30.03 34.93
N VAL A 11 52.67 30.09 36.27
CA VAL A 11 51.76 29.22 37.04
C VAL A 11 50.28 29.59 36.81
N ALA A 12 49.95 30.89 36.71
CA ALA A 12 48.60 31.34 36.40
C ALA A 12 48.19 30.99 34.95
N ALA A 13 49.10 31.09 33.98
CA ALA A 13 48.85 30.66 32.61
C ALA A 13 48.73 29.13 32.48
N GLY A 14 49.47 28.36 33.28
CA GLY A 14 49.37 26.91 33.33
C GLY A 14 48.01 26.40 33.85
N GLN A 15 47.40 27.09 34.82
CA GLN A 15 46.08 26.71 35.34
C GLN A 15 44.91 27.14 34.44
N LEU A 16 45.09 28.17 33.62
CA LEU A 16 44.10 28.59 32.61
C LEU A 16 44.13 27.71 31.35
N LEU A 17 45.20 26.94 31.12
CA LEU A 17 45.30 25.98 30.02
C LEU A 17 44.90 24.55 30.43
N SER A 18 44.65 24.29 31.72
CA SER A 18 44.20 22.98 32.22
C SER A 18 42.73 22.95 32.66
N SER A 19 41.99 24.07 32.58
CA SER A 19 40.59 24.14 33.05
C SER A 19 39.54 24.01 31.94
N CYS A 20 39.94 23.66 30.72
CA CYS A 20 39.01 23.35 29.63
C CYS A 20 39.51 22.15 28.83
N VAL A 21 39.77 21.02 29.52
CA VAL A 21 39.30 19.76 28.92
C VAL A 21 37.88 19.66 29.42
N ASP A 22 37.00 20.40 28.74
CA ASP A 22 35.56 20.21 28.85
C ASP A 22 35.35 18.73 28.54
N ASP A 23 34.77 18.01 29.49
CA ASP A 23 34.39 16.61 29.41
C ASP A 23 33.22 16.43 28.41
N TYR A 24 33.31 17.08 27.26
CA TYR A 24 32.35 16.99 26.16
C TYR A 24 32.23 15.57 25.57
N GLN A 25 32.99 14.61 26.07
CA GLN A 25 32.83 13.19 25.78
C GLN A 25 32.00 12.42 26.84
N ASP A 26 31.63 13.05 27.97
CA ASP A 26 30.85 12.42 29.06
C ASP A 26 29.42 12.97 29.21
N ILE A 27 29.01 14.00 28.45
CA ILE A 27 27.63 14.58 28.52
C ILE A 27 26.86 14.58 27.20
N GLN A 28 27.50 14.39 26.06
CA GLN A 28 26.76 13.84 24.92
C GLN A 28 26.79 12.33 25.09
N GLU A 29 25.86 11.80 25.89
CA GLU A 29 25.34 10.46 25.60
C GLU A 29 25.19 10.41 24.07
N PRO A 30 25.76 9.40 23.37
CA PRO A 30 25.60 9.30 21.93
C PRO A 30 24.12 9.54 21.63
N PRO A 31 23.77 10.36 20.62
CA PRO A 31 22.37 10.63 20.32
C PRO A 31 21.67 9.28 20.14
N LEU A 32 20.96 8.84 21.17
CA LEU A 32 20.28 7.56 21.23
C LEU A 32 18.88 7.89 21.72
N LEU A 33 17.92 7.72 20.81
CA LEU A 33 16.56 7.21 21.02
C LEU A 33 15.70 7.51 19.77
N ASP A 34 16.28 7.47 18.56
CA ASP A 34 15.45 7.46 17.36
C ASP A 34 14.75 6.10 17.28
N ALA A 35 13.49 6.13 16.86
CA ALA A 35 12.76 4.91 16.56
C ALA A 35 13.43 4.19 15.38
N PRO A 36 13.30 2.85 15.27
CA PRO A 36 13.81 2.15 14.11
C PRO A 36 13.31 2.80 12.82
N ALA A 37 14.24 3.15 11.94
CA ALA A 37 13.95 3.79 10.66
C ALA A 37 13.71 2.70 9.60
N VAL A 38 12.44 2.51 9.25
CA VAL A 38 12.03 1.67 8.12
C VAL A 38 11.97 2.55 6.87
N PHE A 39 12.77 2.23 5.87
CA PHE A 39 12.92 3.06 4.66
C PHE A 39 12.00 2.63 3.53
N SER A 40 11.79 1.32 3.38
CA SER A 40 10.90 0.79 2.36
C SER A 40 10.14 -0.42 2.85
N PHE A 41 8.97 -0.58 2.25
CA PHE A 41 8.04 -1.66 2.52
C PHE A 41 7.57 -2.18 1.17
N THR A 42 7.60 -3.49 0.98
CA THR A 42 7.17 -4.11 -0.28
C THR A 42 6.38 -5.36 0.02
N VAL A 43 5.18 -5.44 -0.53
CA VAL A 43 4.36 -6.66 -0.55
C VAL A 43 4.67 -7.40 -1.85
N SER A 44 4.90 -8.71 -1.80
CA SER A 44 5.14 -9.50 -3.02
C SER A 44 3.91 -9.57 -3.90
N ASP A 45 2.75 -9.71 -3.27
CA ASP A 45 1.44 -9.76 -3.91
C ASP A 45 0.43 -8.94 -3.08
N GLU A 46 -0.08 -7.85 -3.65
CA GLU A 46 -1.14 -7.01 -3.05
C GLU A 46 -2.53 -7.67 -3.17
N THR A 47 -2.61 -8.84 -3.80
CA THR A 47 -3.82 -9.65 -3.94
C THR A 47 -3.55 -11.06 -3.44
N VAL A 48 -4.31 -11.51 -2.45
CA VAL A 48 -4.12 -12.80 -1.80
C VAL A 48 -5.46 -13.54 -1.76
N PRO A 49 -5.53 -14.83 -2.11
CA PRO A 49 -6.75 -15.59 -1.91
C PRO A 49 -7.03 -15.82 -0.41
N THR A 50 -8.27 -16.05 -0.02
CA THR A 50 -8.66 -16.44 1.34
C THR A 50 -7.86 -17.67 1.76
N GLY A 51 -7.18 -17.59 2.90
CA GLY A 51 -6.24 -18.62 3.37
C GLY A 51 -4.92 -18.72 2.59
N GLY A 52 -4.70 -17.88 1.59
CA GLY A 52 -3.43 -17.71 0.90
C GLY A 52 -2.45 -16.86 1.69
N SER A 53 -1.20 -16.79 1.21
CA SER A 53 -0.15 -15.98 1.83
C SER A 53 0.51 -15.01 0.86
N THR A 54 1.05 -13.92 1.41
CA THR A 54 1.93 -12.97 0.74
C THR A 54 3.11 -12.67 1.63
N THR A 55 4.20 -12.20 1.02
CA THR A 55 5.40 -11.81 1.76
C THR A 55 5.53 -10.30 1.81
N ILE A 56 5.93 -9.81 2.98
CA ILE A 56 6.18 -8.42 3.28
C ILE A 56 7.66 -8.28 3.58
N THR A 57 8.35 -7.42 2.83
CA THR A 57 9.76 -7.10 3.07
C THR A 57 9.87 -5.70 3.67
N LEU A 58 10.43 -5.63 4.87
CA LEU A 58 10.72 -4.41 5.62
C LEU A 58 12.20 -4.09 5.48
N SER A 59 12.56 -2.97 4.84
CA SER A 59 13.96 -2.54 4.78
C SER A 59 14.26 -1.58 5.93
N VAL A 60 15.05 -2.06 6.89
CA VAL A 60 15.45 -1.32 8.07
C VAL A 60 16.79 -0.66 7.80
N VAL A 61 16.84 0.67 7.90
CA VAL A 61 18.05 1.46 7.66
C VAL A 61 18.78 1.77 8.95
N ASP A 62 18.05 1.87 10.06
CA ASP A 62 18.65 2.06 11.38
C ASP A 62 17.75 1.48 12.47
N ALA A 63 18.34 0.68 13.35
CA ALA A 63 17.74 0.21 14.61
C ALA A 63 18.84 0.25 15.68
N PRO A 64 19.00 1.37 16.41
CA PRO A 64 20.17 1.64 17.24
C PRO A 64 20.52 0.59 18.31
N ALA A 65 19.55 -0.04 18.97
CA ALA A 65 19.82 -1.17 19.89
C ALA A 65 19.50 -2.55 19.29
N GLY A 66 19.16 -2.58 18.00
CA GLY A 66 18.80 -3.76 17.25
C GLY A 66 17.33 -4.14 17.43
N LEU A 67 16.71 -4.64 16.35
CA LEU A 67 15.31 -5.07 16.41
C LEU A 67 15.12 -6.19 17.43
N ALA A 68 14.06 -6.08 18.22
CA ALA A 68 13.71 -7.05 19.26
C ALA A 68 12.37 -7.73 18.98
N GLU A 69 11.44 -7.03 18.33
CA GLU A 69 10.12 -7.56 18.01
C GLU A 69 9.62 -7.02 16.67
N VAL A 70 8.87 -7.86 15.95
CA VAL A 70 8.02 -7.45 14.82
C VAL A 70 6.63 -7.99 15.08
N THR A 71 5.63 -7.12 15.05
CA THR A 71 4.22 -7.47 15.17
C THR A 71 3.48 -7.07 13.90
N LEU A 72 2.44 -7.83 13.57
CA LEU A 72 1.52 -7.52 12.50
C LEU A 72 0.12 -7.51 13.09
N THR A 73 -0.62 -6.45 12.82
CA THR A 73 -2.05 -6.35 13.09
C THR A 73 -2.75 -6.22 11.74
N ASP A 74 -3.84 -6.94 11.57
CA ASP A 74 -4.65 -6.87 10.37
C ASP A 74 -6.07 -6.41 10.71
N VAL A 75 -6.56 -5.43 9.96
CA VAL A 75 -7.89 -4.86 10.15
C VAL A 75 -8.64 -4.77 8.83
N ASP A 76 -9.96 -4.93 8.86
CA ASP A 76 -10.81 -4.66 7.71
C ASP A 76 -10.94 -3.15 7.46
N GLN A 77 -11.64 -2.81 6.38
CA GLN A 77 -12.03 -1.43 6.02
C GLN A 77 -12.81 -0.66 7.11
N PHE A 78 -13.30 -1.34 8.17
CA PHE A 78 -13.98 -0.73 9.30
C PHE A 78 -13.11 -0.66 10.57
N GLY A 79 -11.83 -1.06 10.48
CA GLY A 79 -10.90 -1.09 11.60
C GLY A 79 -11.13 -2.26 12.55
N VAL A 80 -11.86 -3.30 12.14
CA VAL A 80 -12.11 -4.50 12.94
C VAL A 80 -11.04 -5.54 12.64
N GLY A 81 -10.44 -6.12 13.67
CA GLY A 81 -9.43 -7.17 13.51
C GLY A 81 -9.98 -8.39 12.80
N VAL A 82 -9.29 -8.86 11.76
CA VAL A 82 -9.76 -9.94 10.86
C VAL A 82 -9.10 -11.30 11.14
N GLY A 83 -8.00 -11.33 11.90
CA GLY A 83 -7.50 -12.56 12.52
C GLY A 83 -6.65 -13.44 11.59
N GLY A 84 -5.97 -12.84 10.63
CA GLY A 84 -4.96 -13.50 9.82
C GLY A 84 -3.78 -13.94 10.67
N SER A 85 -2.93 -14.79 10.10
CA SER A 85 -1.74 -15.28 10.79
C SER A 85 -0.48 -14.68 10.20
N PHE A 86 0.51 -14.52 11.06
CA PHE A 86 1.77 -13.85 10.76
C PHE A 86 2.93 -14.72 11.22
N SER A 87 3.98 -14.79 10.41
CA SER A 87 5.25 -15.37 10.81
C SER A 87 6.43 -14.57 10.28
N VAL A 88 7.45 -14.38 11.11
CA VAL A 88 8.72 -13.79 10.64
C VAL A 88 9.59 -14.90 10.09
N THR A 89 9.93 -14.83 8.80
CA THR A 89 10.64 -15.90 8.09
C THR A 89 12.15 -15.68 8.07
N SER A 90 12.61 -14.44 8.28
CA SER A 90 14.03 -14.09 8.45
C SER A 90 14.45 -13.93 9.92
N ALA A 91 15.71 -14.21 10.25
CA ALA A 91 16.25 -13.83 11.56
C ALA A 91 16.35 -12.30 11.66
N PHE A 92 15.63 -11.70 12.62
CA PHE A 92 15.57 -10.25 12.79
C PHE A 92 16.15 -9.77 14.12
N ALA A 93 16.24 -10.63 15.14
CA ALA A 93 16.71 -10.22 16.45
C ALA A 93 18.16 -9.70 16.39
N GLY A 94 18.36 -8.45 16.81
CA GLY A 94 19.66 -7.79 16.86
C GLY A 94 20.17 -7.25 15.52
N ILE A 95 19.36 -7.26 14.45
CA ILE A 95 19.74 -6.55 13.23
C ILE A 95 19.61 -5.04 13.46
N THR A 96 20.62 -4.29 13.02
CA THR A 96 20.65 -2.82 13.09
C THR A 96 20.38 -2.18 11.73
N GLU A 97 20.56 -2.94 10.65
CA GLU A 97 20.31 -2.55 9.25
C GLU A 97 20.06 -3.84 8.43
N GLY A 98 19.21 -3.76 7.42
CA GLY A 98 18.91 -4.85 6.48
C GLY A 98 17.42 -5.17 6.36
N ASP A 99 17.12 -6.25 5.63
CA ASP A 99 15.75 -6.62 5.33
C ASP A 99 15.19 -7.64 6.32
N VAL A 100 13.96 -7.40 6.78
CA VAL A 100 13.14 -8.37 7.51
C VAL A 100 12.03 -8.85 6.59
N VAL A 101 11.93 -10.16 6.42
CA VAL A 101 10.86 -10.79 5.65
C VAL A 101 9.83 -11.37 6.62
N VAL A 102 8.59 -10.98 6.37
CA VAL A 102 7.39 -11.37 7.07
C VAL A 102 6.50 -12.13 6.09
N GLU A 103 5.93 -13.24 6.52
CA GLU A 103 4.84 -13.90 5.79
C GLU A 103 3.52 -13.58 6.49
N TYR A 104 2.58 -13.04 5.73
CA TYR A 104 1.20 -12.85 6.13
C TYR A 104 0.35 -13.93 5.45
N THR A 105 -0.51 -14.60 6.21
CA THR A 105 -1.52 -15.53 5.70
C THR A 105 -2.90 -14.98 6.03
N ALA A 106 -3.69 -14.74 4.98
CA ALA A 106 -5.04 -14.24 5.10
C ALA A 106 -5.93 -15.18 5.94
N PRO A 107 -6.86 -14.66 6.75
CA PRO A 107 -7.78 -15.48 7.53
C PRO A 107 -8.60 -16.39 6.59
N SER A 108 -8.78 -17.66 6.95
CA SER A 108 -9.55 -18.60 6.13
C SER A 108 -11.06 -18.36 6.18
N ASP A 109 -11.53 -17.63 7.19
CA ASP A 109 -12.92 -17.27 7.44
C ASP A 109 -13.23 -15.82 7.04
N PHE A 110 -12.23 -15.06 6.58
CA PHE A 110 -12.44 -13.76 5.97
C PHE A 110 -12.80 -13.98 4.50
N SER A 111 -14.09 -13.77 4.22
CA SER A 111 -14.67 -14.08 2.91
C SER A 111 -13.99 -13.29 1.80
N GLN A 112 -13.75 -11.99 2.01
CA GLN A 112 -13.06 -11.09 1.06
C GLN A 112 -12.93 -9.66 1.63
N GLY A 113 -12.25 -8.80 0.88
CA GLY A 113 -12.22 -7.36 1.09
C GLY A 113 -10.81 -6.84 1.27
N ILE A 114 -10.68 -5.55 1.56
CA ILE A 114 -9.38 -4.99 1.88
C ILE A 114 -9.07 -5.25 3.35
N ILE A 115 -7.87 -5.77 3.55
CA ILE A 115 -7.24 -5.82 4.85
C ILE A 115 -6.09 -4.82 4.85
N THR A 116 -6.12 -3.87 5.78
CA THR A 116 -4.96 -3.04 6.09
C THR A 116 -4.06 -3.82 7.05
N LEU A 117 -2.84 -4.10 6.60
CA LEU A 117 -1.78 -4.71 7.39
C LEU A 117 -0.93 -3.61 8.02
N ILE A 118 -0.95 -3.56 9.35
CA ILE A 118 -0.17 -2.64 10.16
C ILE A 118 1.00 -3.41 10.75
N VAL A 119 2.19 -3.20 10.21
CA VAL A 119 3.41 -3.85 10.68
C VAL A 119 4.16 -2.91 11.60
N THR A 120 4.43 -3.36 12.82
CA THR A 120 5.15 -2.59 13.83
C THR A 120 6.47 -3.28 14.16
N VAL A 121 7.58 -2.55 14.03
CA VAL A 121 8.90 -3.00 14.44
C VAL A 121 9.31 -2.30 15.73
N THR A 122 9.84 -3.06 16.69
CA THR A 122 10.28 -2.55 17.99
C THR A 122 11.77 -2.78 18.18
N ASP A 123 12.48 -1.72 18.55
CA ASP A 123 13.86 -1.70 18.99
C ASP A 123 13.90 -1.73 20.53
N SER A 124 14.54 -2.77 21.11
CA SER A 124 14.62 -2.92 22.57
C SER A 124 15.82 -2.16 23.12
N GLN A 125 15.56 -0.90 23.46
CA GLN A 125 16.55 0.01 24.01
C GLN A 125 16.48 -0.01 25.54
N ILE A 126 17.63 -0.14 26.22
CA ILE A 126 17.73 -0.03 27.69
C ILE A 126 18.59 1.19 28.02
N ARG A 127 18.05 2.10 28.84
CA ARG A 127 18.76 3.30 29.32
C ARG A 127 18.74 3.34 30.83
N ASN A 128 19.91 3.43 31.45
CA ASN A 128 20.07 3.46 32.91
C ASN A 128 19.38 2.29 33.64
N GLY A 129 19.28 1.13 32.98
CA GLY A 129 18.59 -0.06 33.51
C GLY A 129 17.06 -0.03 33.36
N GLU A 130 16.51 1.00 32.72
CA GLU A 130 15.09 1.11 32.38
C GLU A 130 14.86 0.76 30.91
N ASP A 131 13.76 0.08 30.62
CA ASP A 131 13.30 -0.19 29.26
C ASP A 131 12.75 1.10 28.65
N VAL A 132 13.35 1.52 27.53
CA VAL A 132 12.98 2.71 26.74
C VAL A 132 12.74 2.34 25.28
N SER A 133 12.25 1.12 25.04
CA SER A 133 11.96 0.58 23.72
C SER A 133 11.20 1.58 22.83
N LYS A 134 11.56 1.60 21.54
CA LYS A 134 10.97 2.47 20.53
C LYS A 134 10.41 1.63 19.39
N SER A 135 9.32 2.10 18.78
CA SER A 135 8.72 1.40 17.65
C SER A 135 8.42 2.34 16.50
N ALA A 136 8.35 1.75 15.31
CA ALA A 136 7.85 2.37 14.09
C ALA A 136 6.80 1.44 13.47
N SER A 137 5.76 2.03 12.88
CA SER A 137 4.68 1.31 12.22
C SER A 137 4.56 1.75 10.77
N ILE A 138 4.20 0.81 9.91
CA ILE A 138 3.92 1.02 8.50
C ILE A 138 2.67 0.23 8.12
N GLU A 139 1.89 0.80 7.22
CA GLU A 139 0.60 0.28 6.80
C GLU A 139 0.62 -0.03 5.31
N THR A 140 -0.07 -1.08 4.92
CA THR A 140 -0.31 -1.45 3.52
C THR A 140 -1.67 -2.10 3.39
N ASP A 141 -2.24 -2.06 2.21
CA ASP A 141 -3.50 -2.72 1.92
C ASP A 141 -3.25 -3.99 1.10
N VAL A 142 -3.92 -5.07 1.50
CA VAL A 142 -3.94 -6.32 0.76
C VAL A 142 -5.38 -6.68 0.46
N LEU A 143 -5.65 -6.94 -0.82
CA LEU A 143 -6.96 -7.39 -1.29
C LEU A 143 -7.10 -8.90 -1.06
N ILE A 144 -8.06 -9.30 -0.23
CA ILE A 144 -8.44 -10.71 -0.06
C ILE A 144 -9.53 -11.09 -1.06
N THR A 145 -9.28 -12.18 -1.77
CA THR A 145 -10.16 -12.73 -2.82
C THR A 145 -10.59 -14.17 -2.49
N CYS A 146 -11.71 -14.64 -3.02
CA CYS A 146 -12.30 -15.94 -2.68
C CYS A 146 -11.59 -17.24 -3.16
N ALA A 147 -10.28 -17.23 -3.48
CA ALA A 147 -9.53 -18.36 -4.09
C ALA A 147 -9.84 -18.66 -5.58
N PRO A 148 -8.99 -19.45 -6.28
CA PRO A 148 -8.26 -19.02 -7.47
C PRO A 148 -9.16 -18.63 -8.65
N LEU A 149 -8.68 -17.60 -9.34
CA LEU A 149 -9.30 -16.93 -10.47
C LEU A 149 -9.23 -17.80 -11.71
N ASP A 150 -10.19 -18.69 -11.90
CA ASP A 150 -10.22 -19.54 -13.10
C ASP A 150 -10.63 -18.76 -14.38
N ASN A 151 -10.98 -17.48 -14.27
CA ASN A 151 -11.42 -16.65 -15.39
C ASN A 151 -10.55 -15.39 -15.53
N ASN A 152 -9.50 -15.48 -16.34
CA ASN A 152 -8.81 -14.32 -16.90
C ASN A 152 -9.74 -13.63 -17.91
N TYR A 153 -9.76 -12.29 -17.98
CA TYR A 153 -10.56 -11.56 -18.97
C TYR A 153 -9.68 -10.78 -19.97
N ALA A 154 -10.13 -10.68 -21.21
CA ALA A 154 -9.58 -9.76 -22.19
C ALA A 154 -10.40 -8.48 -22.14
N VAL A 155 -9.73 -7.33 -22.02
CA VAL A 155 -10.39 -6.04 -21.89
C VAL A 155 -10.24 -5.26 -23.18
N ASN A 156 -11.36 -4.90 -23.76
CA ASN A 156 -11.41 -4.00 -24.91
C ASN A 156 -12.22 -2.78 -24.53
N THR A 157 -11.60 -1.60 -24.70
CA THR A 157 -12.25 -0.32 -24.47
C THR A 157 -12.37 0.44 -25.77
N VAL A 158 -13.56 0.99 -26.02
CA VAL A 158 -13.76 1.98 -27.07
C VAL A 158 -14.08 3.31 -26.39
N ILE A 159 -13.18 4.29 -26.56
CA ILE A 159 -13.41 5.66 -26.12
C ILE A 159 -14.42 6.31 -27.06
N GLY A 160 -15.47 6.89 -26.50
CA GLY A 160 -16.50 7.60 -27.24
C GLY A 160 -16.13 9.07 -27.45
N PHE A 161 -15.72 9.73 -26.37
CA PHE A 161 -15.22 11.09 -26.36
C PHE A 161 -14.11 11.24 -25.32
N ASP A 162 -13.06 11.93 -25.71
CA ASP A 162 -11.99 12.42 -24.86
C ASP A 162 -11.37 13.70 -25.46
N ASP A 163 -10.47 14.33 -24.73
CA ASP A 163 -9.75 15.54 -25.16
C ASP A 163 -8.49 15.27 -25.99
N PHE A 164 -8.07 14.00 -26.12
CA PHE A 164 -6.89 13.58 -26.87
C PHE A 164 -7.18 12.90 -28.22
N ASP A 165 -8.46 12.71 -28.57
CA ASP A 165 -8.87 11.92 -29.74
C ASP A 165 -8.28 10.49 -29.65
N SER A 166 -8.35 9.93 -28.44
CA SER A 166 -7.75 8.64 -28.13
C SER A 166 -8.46 7.50 -28.84
N GLY A 167 -7.67 6.53 -29.29
CA GLY A 167 -8.17 5.37 -29.98
C GLY A 167 -8.85 4.37 -29.04
N PRO A 168 -9.50 3.32 -29.59
CA PRO A 168 -9.89 2.19 -28.77
C PRO A 168 -8.64 1.53 -28.16
N TYR A 169 -8.66 1.27 -26.86
CA TYR A 169 -7.62 0.53 -26.17
C TYR A 169 -7.93 -0.96 -26.14
N ASN A 170 -6.91 -1.77 -26.31
CA ASN A 170 -6.98 -3.21 -26.17
C ASN A 170 -5.85 -3.66 -25.27
N PHE A 171 -6.19 -4.24 -24.12
CA PHE A 171 -5.21 -4.75 -23.18
C PHE A 171 -5.78 -5.98 -22.46
N SER A 172 -4.91 -6.79 -21.89
CA SER A 172 -5.33 -7.93 -21.09
C SER A 172 -5.29 -7.53 -19.63
N GLU A 173 -6.38 -7.78 -18.91
CA GLU A 173 -6.49 -7.47 -17.49
C GLU A 173 -7.04 -8.69 -16.76
N LEU A 174 -6.47 -8.97 -15.59
CA LEU A 174 -7.04 -9.98 -14.72
C LEU A 174 -8.18 -9.35 -13.92
N LEU A 175 -9.42 -9.71 -14.25
CA LEU A 175 -10.54 -9.43 -13.36
C LEU A 175 -10.41 -10.30 -12.11
N LEU A 176 -10.34 -9.65 -10.96
CA LEU A 176 -10.21 -10.33 -9.67
C LEU A 176 -11.60 -10.52 -9.07
N ALA A 177 -12.17 -11.72 -9.04
CA ALA A 177 -13.44 -11.93 -8.35
C ALA A 177 -13.29 -11.62 -6.85
N VAL A 178 -14.09 -10.69 -6.32
CA VAL A 178 -14.02 -10.24 -4.93
C VAL A 178 -15.16 -10.82 -4.10
N ASP A 179 -16.35 -11.10 -4.65
CA ASP A 179 -17.53 -11.51 -3.85
C ASP A 179 -18.13 -12.88 -4.20
N CYS A 180 -17.30 -13.90 -4.46
CA CYS A 180 -17.72 -15.30 -4.50
C CYS A 180 -19.04 -15.59 -5.29
N GLY A 181 -19.39 -14.79 -6.30
CA GLY A 181 -20.71 -14.79 -6.92
C GLY A 181 -20.87 -13.61 -7.87
N ASP A 182 -20.87 -12.38 -7.34
CA ASP A 182 -21.46 -11.27 -8.09
C ASP A 182 -20.56 -10.05 -8.25
N SER A 183 -19.48 -9.92 -7.46
CA SER A 183 -18.60 -8.76 -7.52
C SER A 183 -17.17 -9.07 -8.00
N TYR A 184 -16.64 -8.18 -8.84
CA TYR A 184 -15.34 -8.28 -9.51
C TYR A 184 -14.55 -6.99 -9.30
N PHE A 185 -13.30 -7.10 -8.88
CA PHE A 185 -12.36 -6.01 -8.86
C PHE A 185 -11.72 -5.83 -10.23
N VAL A 186 -11.66 -4.58 -10.63
CA VAL A 186 -10.95 -4.10 -11.81
C VAL A 186 -9.91 -3.08 -11.36
N ASN A 187 -8.74 -3.17 -11.97
CA ASN A 187 -7.67 -2.20 -11.79
C ASN A 187 -8.00 -0.88 -12.50
N ASP A 188 -8.63 -0.92 -13.68
CA ASP A 188 -9.04 0.32 -14.34
C ASP A 188 -10.41 0.19 -15.01
N ILE A 189 -11.44 0.78 -14.38
CA ILE A 189 -12.80 0.71 -14.93
C ILE A 189 -12.95 1.42 -16.27
N SER A 190 -12.11 2.43 -16.54
CA SER A 190 -12.06 3.10 -17.84
C SER A 190 -11.44 2.23 -18.94
N GLY A 191 -10.81 1.12 -18.53
CA GLY A 191 -10.04 0.23 -19.36
C GLY A 191 -8.98 0.96 -20.20
N GLY A 192 -8.08 1.68 -19.54
CA GLY A 192 -6.88 2.20 -20.18
C GLY A 192 -6.82 3.72 -20.33
N LEU A 193 -7.93 4.46 -20.24
CA LEU A 193 -7.88 5.92 -20.36
C LEU A 193 -6.92 6.52 -19.31
N TRP A 194 -7.08 6.10 -18.06
CA TRP A 194 -6.31 6.64 -16.93
C TRP A 194 -4.95 5.97 -16.73
N SER A 195 -4.89 4.67 -16.95
CA SER A 195 -3.66 3.89 -16.76
C SER A 195 -2.69 3.98 -17.94
N ASN A 196 -3.14 4.40 -19.11
CA ASN A 196 -2.32 4.53 -20.32
C ASN A 196 -2.17 6.00 -20.74
N ASP A 197 -3.14 6.57 -21.44
CA ASP A 197 -2.95 7.85 -22.14
C ASP A 197 -2.78 9.03 -21.17
N TYR A 198 -3.62 9.10 -20.14
CA TYR A 198 -3.48 10.12 -19.11
C TYR A 198 -2.27 9.88 -18.19
N ASN A 199 -1.81 8.64 -18.04
CA ASN A 199 -0.62 8.35 -17.25
C ASN A 199 0.62 8.99 -17.89
N GLU A 200 0.77 8.85 -19.20
CA GLU A 200 1.90 9.40 -19.94
C GLU A 200 1.94 10.94 -19.89
N GLU A 201 0.79 11.60 -20.06
CA GLU A 201 0.72 13.06 -20.12
C GLU A 201 0.66 13.73 -18.73
N TYR A 202 -0.09 13.14 -17.80
CA TYR A 202 -0.44 13.78 -16.52
C TYR A 202 0.00 13.01 -15.28
N GLY A 203 0.64 11.85 -15.43
CA GLY A 203 1.07 11.01 -14.31
C GLY A 203 -0.12 10.46 -13.51
N THR A 204 -1.25 10.20 -14.16
CA THR A 204 -2.43 9.64 -13.49
C THR A 204 -2.28 8.17 -13.18
N SER A 205 -2.98 7.68 -12.15
CA SER A 205 -3.08 6.26 -11.85
C SER A 205 -4.34 5.64 -12.43
N ALA A 206 -4.37 4.30 -12.52
CA ALA A 206 -5.55 3.52 -12.81
C ALA A 206 -6.74 3.86 -11.87
N ARG A 207 -7.96 3.64 -12.34
CA ARG A 207 -9.20 3.88 -11.58
C ARG A 207 -9.84 2.56 -11.18
N ASN A 208 -9.32 2.05 -10.09
CA ASN A 208 -9.74 0.79 -9.53
C ASN A 208 -11.22 0.85 -9.12
N ALA A 209 -11.96 -0.22 -9.35
CA ALA A 209 -13.36 -0.32 -8.97
C ALA A 209 -13.74 -1.73 -8.56
N LEU A 210 -14.75 -1.83 -7.70
CA LEU A 210 -15.54 -3.03 -7.47
C LEU A 210 -16.76 -2.95 -8.37
N ILE A 211 -16.81 -3.82 -9.36
CA ILE A 211 -18.00 -4.10 -10.15
C ILE A 211 -18.89 -5.05 -9.36
N THR A 212 -20.21 -4.82 -9.37
CA THR A 212 -21.22 -5.75 -8.86
C THR A 212 -22.24 -6.05 -9.96
N VAL A 213 -22.54 -7.33 -10.15
CA VAL A 213 -23.53 -7.86 -11.08
C VAL A 213 -24.77 -8.26 -10.29
N ASP A 214 -25.91 -7.67 -10.60
CA ASP A 214 -27.20 -8.16 -10.10
C ASP A 214 -27.66 -9.33 -10.99
N GLU A 215 -27.59 -10.57 -10.51
CA GLU A 215 -27.90 -11.77 -11.34
C GLU A 215 -29.38 -11.83 -11.81
N ASP A 216 -30.30 -11.20 -11.08
CA ASP A 216 -31.74 -11.22 -11.41
C ASP A 216 -32.05 -10.29 -12.60
N THR A 217 -31.34 -9.17 -12.67
CA THR A 217 -31.55 -8.12 -13.69
C THR A 217 -30.44 -8.06 -14.73
N ASN A 218 -29.32 -8.73 -14.47
CA ASN A 218 -28.04 -8.64 -15.19
C ASN A 218 -27.49 -7.21 -15.28
N VAL A 219 -27.89 -6.33 -14.37
CA VAL A 219 -27.40 -4.95 -14.30
C VAL A 219 -26.03 -4.93 -13.63
N VAL A 220 -25.13 -4.13 -14.17
CA VAL A 220 -23.77 -3.96 -13.67
C VAL A 220 -23.65 -2.58 -13.03
N THR A 221 -23.19 -2.54 -11.80
CA THR A 221 -22.91 -1.30 -11.06
C THR A 221 -21.47 -1.33 -10.55
N TRP A 222 -20.96 -0.18 -10.11
CA TRP A 222 -19.62 -0.12 -9.55
C TRP A 222 -19.44 0.97 -8.49
N THR A 223 -18.47 0.73 -7.61
CA THR A 223 -17.97 1.69 -6.62
C THR A 223 -16.46 1.59 -6.55
N ASN A 224 -15.81 2.54 -5.87
CA ASN A 224 -14.46 2.33 -5.40
C ASN A 224 -14.46 1.26 -4.28
N MET A 225 -13.27 0.94 -3.78
CA MET A 225 -13.08 -0.07 -2.74
C MET A 225 -13.79 0.23 -1.41
N ASP A 226 -13.98 1.51 -1.08
CA ASP A 226 -14.66 1.95 0.14
C ASP A 226 -16.20 2.04 0.00
N GLY A 227 -16.76 1.59 -1.14
CA GLY A 227 -18.19 1.69 -1.44
C GLY A 227 -18.67 3.09 -1.87
N MET A 228 -17.74 4.01 -2.14
CA MET A 228 -18.00 5.36 -2.64
C MET A 228 -17.93 5.42 -4.18
N PRO A 229 -18.46 6.47 -4.84
CA PRO A 229 -18.27 6.64 -6.27
C PRO A 229 -16.79 6.68 -6.67
N VAL A 230 -16.44 6.08 -7.80
CA VAL A 230 -15.08 6.12 -8.35
C VAL A 230 -14.77 7.56 -8.79
N SER A 231 -13.65 8.12 -8.34
CA SER A 231 -13.24 9.49 -8.70
C SER A 231 -12.45 9.49 -10.01
N ASP A 232 -12.68 10.46 -10.89
CA ASP A 232 -11.63 10.86 -11.84
C ASP A 232 -10.60 11.72 -11.09
N GLN A 233 -9.32 11.72 -11.45
CA GLN A 233 -8.28 12.38 -10.64
C GLN A 233 -8.47 13.89 -10.46
N PHE A 234 -9.35 14.50 -11.26
CA PHE A 234 -9.53 15.94 -11.39
C PHE A 234 -10.78 16.44 -10.67
N GLY A 235 -11.30 15.65 -9.73
CA GLY A 235 -12.39 16.00 -8.83
C GLY A 235 -13.78 15.80 -9.44
N GLY A 236 -13.90 15.04 -10.52
CA GLY A 236 -15.16 14.44 -10.94
C GLY A 236 -15.26 12.98 -10.53
N THR A 237 -16.27 12.31 -11.07
CA THR A 237 -16.63 10.92 -10.76
C THR A 237 -16.88 10.14 -12.03
N ILE A 238 -16.57 8.85 -12.02
CA ILE A 238 -16.86 7.91 -13.09
C ILE A 238 -18.19 7.22 -12.78
N ILE A 239 -19.20 7.52 -13.58
CA ILE A 239 -20.59 7.06 -13.39
C ILE A 239 -21.08 6.31 -14.63
N GLN A 240 -22.21 5.60 -14.50
CA GLN A 240 -22.95 5.10 -15.66
C GLN A 240 -23.23 6.24 -16.64
N ASP A 241 -22.85 6.07 -17.91
CA ASP A 241 -23.16 7.05 -18.95
C ASP A 241 -24.70 7.12 -19.11
N PRO A 242 -25.33 8.27 -18.81
CA PRO A 242 -26.78 8.42 -18.88
C PRO A 242 -27.33 8.42 -20.31
N ASP A 243 -26.47 8.59 -21.31
CA ASP A 243 -26.85 8.59 -22.73
C ASP A 243 -26.69 7.20 -23.38
N GLN A 244 -26.25 6.19 -22.62
CA GLN A 244 -26.08 4.81 -23.06
C GLN A 244 -27.09 3.86 -22.40
N PRO A 245 -27.27 2.63 -22.90
CA PRO A 245 -27.95 1.57 -22.17
C PRO A 245 -27.28 1.30 -20.82
N ASP A 246 -28.03 0.71 -19.90
CA ASP A 246 -27.47 0.25 -18.63
C ASP A 246 -26.31 -0.73 -18.88
N SER A 247 -25.23 -0.58 -18.13
CA SER A 247 -24.14 -1.56 -18.09
C SER A 247 -24.69 -2.93 -17.69
N ASN A 248 -24.19 -3.98 -18.34
CA ASN A 248 -24.85 -5.27 -18.28
C ASN A 248 -23.87 -6.45 -18.31
N TYR A 249 -24.33 -7.55 -17.72
CA TYR A 249 -23.70 -8.86 -17.76
C TYR A 249 -24.46 -9.77 -18.73
N ASP A 250 -23.74 -10.57 -19.52
CA ASP A 250 -24.33 -11.63 -20.34
C ASP A 250 -24.04 -13.00 -19.67
N PRO A 251 -25.03 -13.61 -18.99
CA PRO A 251 -24.83 -14.88 -18.29
C PRO A 251 -24.54 -16.05 -19.23
N ALA A 252 -24.83 -15.94 -20.53
CA ALA A 252 -24.54 -16.99 -21.49
C ALA A 252 -23.07 -17.01 -21.91
N THR A 253 -22.41 -15.85 -21.91
CA THR A 253 -21.02 -15.70 -22.39
C THR A 253 -20.05 -15.29 -21.29
N GLY A 254 -20.54 -14.86 -20.13
CA GLY A 254 -19.76 -14.28 -19.05
C GLY A 254 -19.26 -12.86 -19.35
N VAL A 255 -19.70 -12.23 -20.45
CA VAL A 255 -19.20 -10.90 -20.85
C VAL A 255 -19.80 -9.83 -19.96
N ILE A 256 -18.96 -8.92 -19.46
CA ILE A 256 -19.36 -7.72 -18.72
C ILE A 256 -19.14 -6.51 -19.64
N THR A 257 -20.16 -5.68 -19.82
CA THR A 257 -20.09 -4.43 -20.59
C THR A 257 -20.39 -3.24 -19.68
N ILE A 258 -19.46 -2.30 -19.61
CA ILE A 258 -19.56 -1.07 -18.82
C ILE A 258 -19.59 0.13 -19.74
N TYR A 259 -20.65 0.94 -19.63
CA TYR A 259 -20.76 2.26 -20.26
C TYR A 259 -20.51 3.33 -19.19
N TRP A 260 -19.35 3.99 -19.26
CA TRP A 260 -18.92 4.92 -18.22
C TRP A 260 -18.78 6.35 -18.75
N LEU A 261 -18.97 7.32 -17.86
CA LEU A 261 -18.79 8.75 -18.07
C LEU A 261 -17.97 9.33 -16.91
N ALA A 262 -16.81 9.92 -17.20
CA ALA A 262 -16.05 10.76 -16.29
C ALA A 262 -16.61 12.20 -16.30
N THR A 263 -17.23 12.60 -15.20
CA THR A 263 -18.06 13.81 -15.17
C THR A 263 -17.30 15.13 -15.22
N ARG A 264 -15.99 15.14 -14.93
CA ARG A 264 -15.23 16.39 -14.92
C ARG A 264 -15.17 17.04 -16.30
N TRP A 265 -14.87 16.24 -17.32
CA TRP A 265 -14.65 16.69 -18.69
C TRP A 265 -15.64 16.08 -19.70
N GLY A 266 -16.53 15.20 -19.24
CA GLY A 266 -17.55 14.57 -20.07
C GLY A 266 -17.02 13.42 -20.91
N GLU A 267 -15.86 12.87 -20.56
CA GLU A 267 -15.21 11.78 -21.26
C GLU A 267 -15.97 10.48 -21.03
N ASN A 268 -16.15 9.68 -22.07
CA ASN A 268 -16.91 8.46 -21.97
C ASN A 268 -16.32 7.35 -22.80
N GLY A 269 -16.75 6.13 -22.49
CA GLY A 269 -16.32 4.95 -23.20
C GLY A 269 -17.13 3.73 -22.85
N VAL A 270 -16.84 2.68 -23.59
CA VAL A 270 -17.39 1.34 -23.36
C VAL A 270 -16.24 0.39 -23.10
N THR A 271 -16.20 -0.17 -21.90
CA THR A 271 -15.23 -1.20 -21.51
C THR A 271 -15.93 -2.56 -21.53
N THR A 272 -15.38 -3.51 -22.29
CA THR A 272 -15.90 -4.88 -22.38
C THR A 272 -14.88 -5.86 -21.83
N TYR A 273 -15.30 -6.65 -20.85
CA TYR A 273 -14.52 -7.73 -20.27
C TYR A 273 -15.03 -9.05 -20.85
N THR A 274 -14.16 -9.77 -21.58
CA THR A 274 -14.48 -11.07 -22.19
C THR A 274 -13.68 -12.20 -21.52
N PRO A 275 -14.31 -13.26 -21.01
CA PRO A 275 -13.56 -14.40 -20.48
C PRO A 275 -12.59 -14.99 -21.51
N THR A 276 -11.32 -15.21 -21.13
CA THR A 276 -10.27 -15.78 -22.01
C THR A 276 -10.15 -17.30 -21.88
N SER A 277 -10.72 -17.88 -20.83
CA SER A 277 -10.91 -19.32 -20.63
C SER A 277 -12.40 -19.65 -20.71
N VAL A 278 -12.88 -19.98 -21.92
CA VAL A 278 -14.10 -20.77 -22.08
C VAL A 278 -13.68 -22.13 -22.61
N ASN A 279 -13.41 -23.07 -21.70
CA ASN A 279 -13.40 -24.52 -21.93
C ASN A 279 -13.55 -25.29 -20.62
#